data_AF-A6GLW4-F1
#
_entry.id   AF-A6GLW4-F1
#
_cell.length_a   1.000
_cell.length_b   1.000
_cell.length_c   1.000
_cell.angle_alpha   90.00
_cell.angle_beta   90.00
_cell.angle_gamma   90.00
#
_symmetry.space_group_name_H-M   'P 1'
#
loop_
_entity.id
_entity.type
_entity.pdbx_description
1 polymer ?
#
loop_
_entity_poly.entity_id
_entity_poly.type
_entity_poly.pdbx_seq_one_letter_code
_entity_poly.pdbx_strand_id
1 'polypeptide(L)'
;MFKRTHHQAIEQVLRLMNTDLLASTLLANSDRWADEGVFNRDLIDLAMMKPSFDVFAKALAKAETAYGQSIQQDLEKAIGKLLDKPDWLEKCMRAMGMSDTAPASVVTTMLSLRGSLKKINGI
;
A
#
# COMPACT_ATOMS: atom_id res chain seq x y z
N MET A 1 -0.58 -7.31 -31.89
CA MET A 1 -0.49 -5.84 -31.81
C MET A 1 0.92 -5.48 -31.37
N PHE A 2 1.79 -5.05 -32.28
CA PHE A 2 3.16 -4.64 -31.97
C PHE A 2 3.12 -3.31 -31.20
N LYS A 3 3.47 -3.30 -29.90
CA LYS A 3 3.67 -2.04 -29.17
C LYS A 3 4.94 -1.38 -29.72
N ARG A 4 4.84 -0.12 -30.16
CA ARG A 4 6.00 0.66 -30.62
C ARG A 4 7.03 0.76 -29.50
N THR A 5 8.32 0.64 -29.79
CA THR A 5 9.42 0.61 -28.83
C THR A 5 9.37 1.75 -27.80
N HIS A 6 9.00 2.97 -28.21
CA HIS A 6 8.83 4.10 -27.30
C HIS A 6 7.73 3.91 -26.25
N HIS A 7 6.64 3.22 -26.57
CA HIS A 7 5.57 2.93 -25.60
C HIS A 7 6.04 1.93 -24.55
N GLN A 8 6.88 0.95 -24.94
CA GLN A 8 7.46 -0.02 -24.01
C GLN A 8 8.41 0.66 -23.02
N ALA A 9 9.22 1.62 -23.49
CA ALA A 9 10.09 2.41 -22.61
C ALA A 9 9.30 3.26 -21.61
N ILE A 10 8.23 3.93 -22.05
CA ILE A 10 7.35 4.72 -21.17
C ILE A 10 6.68 3.83 -20.11
N GLU A 11 6.13 2.68 -20.53
CA GLU A 11 5.51 1.71 -19.61
C GLU A 11 6.51 1.21 -18.55
N GLN A 12 7.76 0.95 -18.95
CA GLN A 12 8.80 0.51 -18.03
C GLN A 12 9.18 1.59 -17.02
N VAL A 13 9.35 2.85 -17.47
CA VAL A 13 9.65 3.99 -16.59
C VAL A 13 8.54 4.20 -15.56
N LEU A 14 7.28 4.20 -16.00
CA LEU A 14 6.13 4.33 -15.10
C LEU A 14 6.07 3.18 -14.07
N ARG A 15 6.39 1.95 -14.49
CA ARG A 15 6.42 0.80 -13.59
C ARG A 15 7.49 0.95 -12.51
N LEU A 16 8.69 1.39 -12.87
CA LEU A 16 9.78 1.62 -11.91
C LEU A 16 9.43 2.72 -10.93
N MET A 17 8.90 3.84 -11.43
CA MET A 17 8.45 4.96 -10.60
C MET A 17 7.37 4.53 -9.60
N ASN A 18 6.41 3.70 -10.03
CA ASN A 18 5.40 3.15 -9.14
C ASN A 18 5.98 2.20 -8.09
N THR A 19 6.96 1.35 -8.46
CA THR A 19 7.67 0.49 -7.50
C THR A 19 8.43 1.32 -6.45
N ASP A 20 9.10 2.40 -6.87
CA ASP A 20 9.88 3.25 -5.98
C ASP A 20 9.01 4.08 -5.04
N LEU A 21 7.89 4.59 -5.57
CA LEU A 21 6.86 5.26 -4.78
C LEU A 21 6.30 4.31 -3.72
N LEU A 22 5.84 3.12 -4.11
CA LEU A 22 5.30 2.12 -3.18
C LEU A 22 6.31 1.70 -2.12
N ALA A 23 7.58 1.48 -2.50
CA ALA A 23 8.63 1.13 -1.55
C ALA A 23 8.85 2.24 -0.51
N SER A 24 8.83 3.50 -0.96
CA SER A 24 8.97 4.66 -0.07
C SER A 24 7.76 4.80 0.87
N THR A 25 6.55 4.55 0.37
CA THR A 25 5.33 4.55 1.20
C THR A 25 5.31 3.38 2.20
N LEU A 26 5.84 2.21 1.83
CA LEU A 26 6.00 1.06 2.75
C LEU A 26 6.94 1.40 3.91
N LEU A 27 8.07 2.06 3.63
CA LEU A 27 9.01 2.52 4.65
C LEU A 27 8.34 3.54 5.58
N ALA A 28 7.69 4.56 5.02
CA ALA A 28 6.95 5.55 5.79
C ALA A 28 5.87 4.91 6.68
N ASN A 29 5.14 3.92 6.17
CA ASN A 29 4.19 3.16 6.98
C ASN A 29 4.89 2.41 8.13
N SER A 30 5.99 1.70 7.87
CA SER A 30 6.74 0.99 8.92
C SER A 30 7.22 1.96 10.02
N ASP A 31 7.66 3.16 9.66
CA ASP A 31 8.12 4.18 10.63
C ASP A 31 7.02 4.65 11.59
N ARG A 32 5.77 4.78 11.14
CA ARG A 32 4.73 5.53 11.88
C ARG A 32 3.33 4.92 11.91
N TRP A 33 3.15 3.66 11.49
CA TRP A 33 1.80 3.05 11.41
C TRP A 33 1.04 3.05 12.74
N ALA A 34 1.75 3.00 13.87
CA ALA A 34 1.17 2.95 15.20
C ALA A 34 0.71 4.33 15.71
N ASP A 35 1.27 5.41 15.15
CA ASP A 35 0.93 6.78 15.51
C ASP A 35 -0.46 7.15 14.96
N GLU A 36 -1.39 7.47 15.85
CA GLU A 36 -2.74 7.90 15.45
C GLU A 36 -2.74 9.33 14.88
N GLY A 37 -1.73 10.14 15.18
CA GLY A 37 -1.59 11.51 14.67
C GLY A 37 -1.37 11.60 13.16
N VAL A 38 -0.95 10.50 12.52
CA VAL A 38 -0.73 10.42 11.07
C VAL A 38 -1.91 9.80 10.30
N PHE A 39 -2.98 9.44 11.03
CA PHE A 39 -4.24 8.96 10.46
C PHE A 39 -4.10 7.77 9.49
N ASN A 40 -3.13 6.88 9.72
CA ASN A 40 -2.83 5.73 8.85
C ASN A 40 -2.78 6.10 7.34
N ARG A 41 -2.37 7.33 7.01
CA ARG A 41 -2.39 7.84 5.64
C ARG A 41 -1.61 6.97 4.68
N ASP A 42 -0.38 6.59 5.05
CA ASP A 42 0.48 5.76 4.20
C ASP A 42 -0.17 4.41 3.88
N LEU A 43 -0.82 3.79 4.87
CA LEU A 43 -1.55 2.54 4.69
C LEU A 43 -2.75 2.71 3.73
N ILE A 44 -3.51 3.78 3.88
CA ILE A 44 -4.65 4.08 3.01
C ILE A 44 -4.16 4.36 1.58
N ASP A 45 -3.08 5.13 1.43
CA ASP A 45 -2.46 5.39 0.14
C ASP A 45 -1.97 4.10 -0.53
N LEU A 46 -1.28 3.21 0.21
CA LEU A 46 -0.86 1.89 -0.30
C LEU A 46 -2.03 1.08 -0.84
N ALA A 47 -3.15 1.04 -0.11
CA ALA A 47 -4.34 0.31 -0.54
C ALA A 47 -5.00 0.98 -1.76
N MET A 48 -5.12 2.30 -1.75
CA MET A 48 -5.79 3.07 -2.81
C MET A 48 -5.00 3.14 -4.11
N MET A 49 -3.66 3.00 -4.07
CA MET A 49 -2.82 2.81 -5.25
C MET A 49 -3.14 1.52 -6.02
N LYS A 50 -3.82 0.54 -5.39
CA LYS A 50 -4.24 -0.74 -5.99
C LYS A 50 -3.13 -1.40 -6.83
N PRO A 51 -1.93 -1.60 -6.26
CA PRO A 51 -0.79 -2.08 -7.03
C PRO A 51 -1.07 -3.47 -7.60
N SER A 52 -0.56 -3.74 -8.81
CA SER A 52 -0.52 -5.11 -9.30
C SER A 52 0.42 -5.95 -8.42
N PHE A 53 0.14 -7.26 -8.35
CA PHE A 53 0.92 -8.20 -7.54
C PHE A 53 2.44 -8.07 -7.78
N ASP A 54 2.86 -8.02 -9.04
CA ASP A 54 4.29 -7.93 -9.40
C ASP A 54 4.95 -6.60 -9.00
N VAL A 55 4.19 -5.49 -9.01
CA VAL A 55 4.72 -4.19 -8.60
C VAL A 55 4.82 -4.16 -7.08
N PHE A 56 3.82 -4.68 -6.38
CA PHE A 56 3.80 -4.77 -4.93
C PHE A 56 4.91 -5.68 -4.38
N ALA A 57 5.10 -6.87 -4.97
CA ALA A 57 6.17 -7.79 -4.58
C ALA A 57 7.57 -7.16 -4.75
N LYS A 58 7.80 -6.43 -5.85
CA LYS A 58 9.07 -5.71 -6.06
C LYS A 58 9.25 -4.56 -5.08
N ALA A 59 8.19 -3.82 -4.77
CA ALA A 59 8.24 -2.73 -3.80
C ALA A 59 8.52 -3.23 -2.39
N LEU A 60 7.89 -4.34 -1.99
CA LEU A 60 8.19 -5.04 -0.73
C LEU A 60 9.67 -5.45 -0.67
N ALA A 61 10.13 -6.24 -1.65
CA ALA A 61 11.53 -6.67 -1.69
C ALA A 61 12.51 -5.48 -1.66
N LYS A 62 12.17 -4.36 -2.30
CA LYS A 62 12.98 -3.13 -2.24
C LYS A 62 12.97 -2.50 -0.85
N ALA A 63 11.81 -2.32 -0.22
CA ALA A 63 11.71 -1.75 1.13
C ALA A 63 12.39 -2.63 2.18
N GLU A 64 12.31 -3.95 2.03
CA GLU A 64 12.99 -4.92 2.90
C GLU A 64 14.51 -4.81 2.84
N THR A 65 15.10 -4.23 1.79
CA THR A 65 16.55 -3.94 1.79
C THR A 65 16.97 -2.94 2.87
N ALA A 66 16.03 -2.10 3.34
CA ALA A 66 16.28 -1.12 4.40
C ALA A 66 15.91 -1.67 5.79
N TYR A 67 14.69 -2.17 5.98
CA TYR A 67 14.19 -2.58 7.32
C TYR A 67 13.97 -4.09 7.48
N GLY A 68 14.27 -4.89 6.45
CA GLY A 68 14.06 -6.34 6.49
C GLY A 68 12.59 -6.72 6.73
N GLN A 69 12.39 -7.80 7.48
CA GLN A 69 11.06 -8.40 7.70
C GLN A 69 10.07 -7.50 8.46
N SER A 70 10.52 -6.39 9.07
CA SER A 70 9.59 -5.48 9.76
C SER A 70 8.59 -4.87 8.78
N ILE A 71 8.96 -4.64 7.52
CA ILE A 71 8.06 -4.07 6.50
C ILE A 71 6.76 -4.86 6.41
N GLN A 72 6.86 -6.18 6.29
CA GLN A 72 5.68 -7.05 6.18
C GLN A 72 4.90 -7.13 7.49
N GLN A 73 5.60 -7.25 8.62
CA GLN A 73 4.98 -7.37 9.94
C GLN A 73 4.22 -6.10 10.32
N ASP A 74 4.82 -4.94 10.09
CA ASP A 74 4.21 -3.65 10.37
C ASP A 74 3.05 -3.36 9.43
N LEU A 75 3.16 -3.75 8.15
CA LEU A 75 2.04 -3.66 7.23
C LEU A 75 0.86 -4.53 7.69
N GLU A 76 1.08 -5.77 8.09
CA GLU A 76 0.01 -6.65 8.58
C GLU A 76 -0.61 -6.13 9.88
N LYS A 77 0.20 -5.61 10.82
CA LYS A 77 -0.30 -4.97 12.05
C LYS A 77 -1.13 -3.71 11.75
N ALA A 78 -0.66 -2.87 10.83
CA ALA A 78 -1.36 -1.66 10.43
C ALA A 78 -2.71 -1.98 9.79
N ILE A 79 -2.74 -2.97 8.89
CA ILE A 79 -3.97 -3.48 8.28
C ILE A 79 -4.93 -3.99 9.36
N GLY A 80 -4.44 -4.82 10.29
CA GLY A 80 -5.25 -5.34 11.40
C GLY A 80 -5.86 -4.22 12.25
N LYS A 81 -5.03 -3.28 12.74
CA LYS A 81 -5.48 -2.14 13.55
C LYS A 81 -6.58 -1.33 12.86
N LEU A 82 -6.45 -1.07 11.56
CA LEU A 82 -7.41 -0.29 10.80
C LEU A 82 -8.72 -1.06 10.57
N LEU A 83 -8.65 -2.36 10.24
CA LEU A 83 -9.83 -3.19 9.97
C LEU A 83 -10.62 -3.54 11.24
N ASP A 84 -9.95 -3.66 12.38
CA ASP A 84 -10.58 -3.97 13.67
C ASP A 84 -11.37 -2.78 14.25
N LYS A 85 -11.21 -1.57 13.70
CA LYS A 85 -11.84 -0.34 14.19
C LYS A 85 -12.50 0.45 13.06
N PRO A 86 -13.73 0.12 12.63
CA PRO A 86 -14.43 0.82 11.56
C PRO A 86 -14.54 2.34 11.78
N ASP A 87 -14.84 2.78 13.00
CA ASP A 87 -14.92 4.20 13.36
C ASP A 87 -13.58 4.94 13.17
N TRP A 88 -12.46 4.22 13.34
CA TRP A 88 -11.13 4.77 13.13
C TRP A 88 -10.86 5.02 11.65
N LEU A 89 -11.21 4.07 10.77
CA LEU A 89 -11.10 4.26 9.33
C LEU A 89 -11.87 5.51 8.88
N GLU A 90 -13.11 5.69 9.34
CA GLU A 90 -13.88 6.88 8.99
C GLU A 90 -13.23 8.18 9.49
N LYS A 91 -12.64 8.16 10.69
CA LYS A 91 -11.90 9.32 11.22
C LYS A 91 -10.67 9.64 10.36
N CYS A 92 -9.92 8.62 9.92
CA CYS A 92 -8.81 8.80 8.99
C CYS A 92 -9.27 9.41 7.66
N MET A 93 -10.35 8.86 7.08
CA MET A 93 -10.92 9.36 5.81
C MET A 93 -11.39 10.81 5.92
N ARG A 94 -12.03 11.19 7.03
CA ARG A 94 -12.41 12.59 7.29
C ARG A 94 -11.19 13.50 7.41
N ALA A 95 -10.16 13.09 8.16
CA ALA A 95 -8.92 13.84 8.30
C ALA A 95 -8.16 14.01 6.98
N MET A 96 -8.34 13.07 6.04
CA MET A 96 -7.78 13.11 4.69
C MET A 96 -8.67 13.83 3.67
N GLY A 97 -9.87 14.30 4.05
CA GLY A 97 -10.79 14.97 3.12
C GLY A 97 -11.39 14.05 2.06
N MET A 98 -11.50 12.74 2.33
CA MET A 98 -12.02 11.74 1.39
C MET A 98 -13.56 11.70 1.37
N SER A 99 -14.22 12.83 1.06
CA SER A 99 -15.69 12.92 1.04
C SER A 99 -16.36 12.08 -0.04
N ASP A 100 -15.67 11.84 -1.15
CA ASP A 100 -16.24 11.18 -2.34
C ASP A 100 -15.94 9.68 -2.38
N THR A 101 -15.33 9.13 -1.33
CA THR A 101 -14.99 7.70 -1.23
C THR A 101 -15.78 7.06 -0.10
N ALA A 102 -16.49 5.97 -0.40
CA ALA A 102 -17.18 5.19 0.62
C ALA A 102 -16.16 4.38 1.46
N PRO A 103 -16.31 4.28 2.79
CA PRO A 103 -15.42 3.47 3.63
C PRO A 103 -15.30 2.01 3.16
N ALA A 104 -16.39 1.42 2.67
CA ALA A 104 -16.40 0.08 2.11
C ALA A 104 -15.45 -0.09 0.91
N SER A 105 -15.23 0.95 0.10
CA SER A 105 -14.28 0.92 -1.01
C SER A 105 -12.85 0.82 -0.50
N VAL A 106 -12.50 1.58 0.56
CA VAL A 106 -11.17 1.50 1.19
C VAL A 106 -10.96 0.12 1.81
N VAL A 107 -11.95 -0.40 2.56
CA VAL A 107 -11.90 -1.76 3.12
C VAL A 107 -11.64 -2.81 2.03
N THR A 108 -12.34 -2.72 0.90
CA THR A 108 -12.15 -3.65 -0.23
C THR A 108 -10.72 -3.64 -0.75
N THR A 109 -10.14 -2.45 -0.94
CA THR A 109 -8.75 -2.32 -1.38
C THR A 109 -7.76 -2.81 -0.32
N MET A 110 -8.05 -2.58 0.96
CA MET A 110 -7.24 -3.02 2.08
C MET A 110 -7.18 -4.54 2.18
N LEU A 111 -8.33 -5.22 2.00
CA LEU A 111 -8.40 -6.68 1.95
C LEU A 111 -7.65 -7.25 0.74
N SER A 112 -7.71 -6.57 -0.42
CA SER A 112 -6.95 -6.96 -1.60
C SER A 112 -5.43 -6.82 -1.41
N LEU A 113 -5.00 -5.73 -0.74
CA LEU A 113 -3.61 -5.52 -0.35
C LEU A 113 -3.15 -6.62 0.63
N ARG A 114 -3.93 -6.90 1.67
CA ARG A 114 -3.66 -7.97 2.65
C ARG A 114 -3.57 -9.34 1.99
N GLY A 115 -4.48 -9.65 1.06
CA GLY A 115 -4.45 -10.90 0.29
C GLY A 115 -3.18 -11.03 -0.56
N SER A 116 -2.74 -9.94 -1.18
CA SER A 116 -1.48 -9.92 -1.93
C SER A 116 -0.26 -10.14 -1.02
N LEU A 117 -0.26 -9.52 0.18
CA LEU A 117 0.79 -9.72 1.18
C LEU A 117 0.86 -11.18 1.63
N LYS A 118 -0.28 -11.79 1.99
CA LYS A 118 -0.34 -13.21 2.38
C LYS A 118 0.20 -14.14 1.29
N LYS A 119 -0.22 -13.90 0.04
CA LYS A 119 0.26 -14.66 -1.12
C LYS A 119 1.78 -14.55 -1.31
N ILE A 120 2.37 -13.37 -1.08
CA ILE A 120 3.84 -13.18 -1.13
C ILE A 120 4.52 -13.99 -0.02
N ASN A 121 3.88 -14.08 1.14
CA ASN A 121 4.41 -14.79 2.31
C ASN A 121 4.18 -16.31 2.26
N GLY A 122 3.52 -16.80 1.21
CA GLY A 122 3.20 -18.23 1.04
C GLY A 122 2.07 -18.72 1.95
N ILE A 123 1.19 -17.82 2.41
CA ILE A 123 0.05 -18.10 3.30
C ILE A 123 -1.28 -17.90 2.57
#